data_AF-A0A916GNF2-F1
#
_entry.id   AF-A0A916GNF2-F1
#
_cell.length_a   1.000
_cell.length_b   1.000
_cell.length_c   1.000
_cell.angle_alpha   90.00
_cell.angle_beta   90.00
_cell.angle_gamma   90.00
#
_symmetry.space_group_name_H-M   'P 1'
#
loop_
_entity.id
_entity.type
_entity.pdbx_description
1 polymer ?
#
loop_
_entity_poly.entity_id
_entity_poly.type
_entity_poly.pdbx_seq_one_letter_code
_entity_poly.pdbx_strand_id
1 'polypeptide(L)'
;SRVPANQITGLNPGEVFVHRNVANVVVHTDFNCLSVMQYAVDVLKTRHLIVCGHYGCGGVRAALEDQQLGLIDNWLRHIQDVRDHHAGLLAALPNDTARWDCLCELNVIAQVRNVVNTTIVTDAWSRGQEVVVHGWIYGLKDGRLKDLEVAVAGVAEKEGACAAAASALQTRWSKPG
;
A
#
# COMPACT_ATOMS: atom_id res chain seq x y z
N SER A 1 7.10 -9.23 11.37
CA SER A 1 5.76 -9.04 11.94
C SER A 1 5.93 -8.29 13.25
N ARG A 2 5.62 -6.99 13.31
CA ARG A 2 5.79 -6.21 14.54
C ARG A 2 4.48 -6.03 15.32
N VAL A 3 3.32 -6.02 14.64
CA VAL A 3 1.98 -6.10 15.28
C VAL A 3 1.03 -6.96 14.42
N PRO A 4 0.24 -7.89 15.02
CA PRO A 4 -0.81 -8.65 14.33
C PRO A 4 -1.94 -7.74 13.83
N ALA A 5 -2.51 -8.03 12.64
CA ALA A 5 -3.57 -7.20 12.05
C ALA A 5 -4.78 -7.04 12.98
N ASN A 6 -5.20 -8.13 13.64
CA ASN A 6 -6.30 -8.13 14.60
C ASN A 6 -6.05 -7.20 15.80
N GLN A 7 -4.80 -7.06 16.24
CA GLN A 7 -4.45 -6.14 17.33
C GLN A 7 -4.45 -4.68 16.88
N ILE A 8 -4.23 -4.42 15.58
CA ILE A 8 -4.30 -3.08 15.00
C ILE A 8 -5.76 -2.66 14.80
N THR A 9 -6.63 -3.58 14.37
CA THR A 9 -8.02 -3.28 14.01
C THR A 9 -9.03 -3.54 15.14
N GLY A 10 -8.64 -4.21 16.22
CA GLY A 10 -9.53 -4.60 17.30
C GLY A 10 -10.54 -5.69 16.91
N LEU A 11 -10.32 -6.37 15.78
CA LEU A 11 -11.22 -7.38 15.24
C LEU A 11 -10.95 -8.76 15.86
N ASN A 12 -11.99 -9.58 15.95
CA ASN A 12 -11.89 -10.94 16.47
C ASN A 12 -11.09 -11.85 15.53
N PRO A 13 -10.44 -12.91 16.06
CA PRO A 13 -9.91 -13.99 15.23
C PRO A 13 -10.98 -14.52 14.25
N GLY A 14 -10.64 -14.59 12.97
CA GLY A 14 -11.57 -15.00 11.89
C GLY A 14 -12.24 -13.85 11.13
N GLU A 15 -12.19 -12.62 11.65
CA GLU A 15 -12.75 -11.44 10.96
C GLU A 15 -11.77 -10.77 9.98
N VAL A 16 -10.50 -11.19 9.98
CA VAL A 16 -9.45 -10.66 9.10
C VAL A 16 -8.76 -11.80 8.36
N PHE A 17 -8.77 -11.72 7.03
CA PHE A 17 -7.97 -12.57 6.15
C PHE A 17 -6.68 -11.84 5.76
N VAL A 18 -5.52 -12.47 5.98
CA VAL A 18 -4.23 -11.76 5.99
C VAL A 18 -3.26 -12.36 4.99
N HIS A 19 -2.73 -11.51 4.10
CA HIS A 19 -1.52 -11.77 3.32
C HIS A 19 -0.38 -10.90 3.80
N ARG A 20 0.86 -11.40 3.72
CA ARG A 20 2.07 -10.65 4.08
C ARG A 20 3.22 -11.01 3.16
N ASN A 21 3.84 -9.98 2.59
CA ASN A 21 5.13 -10.06 1.92
C ASN A 21 6.01 -8.87 2.37
N VAL A 22 7.27 -8.85 1.94
CA VAL A 22 8.20 -7.76 2.28
C VAL A 22 7.69 -6.46 1.66
N ALA A 23 7.51 -5.43 2.49
CA ALA A 23 7.05 -4.10 2.09
C ALA A 23 5.67 -4.05 1.39
N ASN A 24 4.79 -5.02 1.71
CA ASN A 24 3.36 -5.01 1.37
C ASN A 24 3.07 -4.72 -0.12
N VAL A 25 3.91 -5.25 -1.01
CA VAL A 25 3.87 -5.02 -2.46
C VAL A 25 2.80 -5.91 -3.10
N VAL A 26 2.05 -5.36 -4.05
CA VAL A 26 1.10 -6.08 -4.90
C VAL A 26 1.60 -5.96 -6.33
N VAL A 27 2.05 -7.08 -6.90
CA VAL A 27 2.57 -7.14 -8.27
C VAL A 27 1.49 -7.76 -9.17
N HIS A 28 1.29 -7.19 -10.37
CA HIS A 28 0.28 -7.65 -11.32
C HIS A 28 0.46 -9.10 -11.81
N THR A 29 1.60 -9.73 -11.53
CA THR A 29 1.93 -11.10 -11.89
C THR A 29 2.35 -11.95 -10.68
N ASP A 30 2.25 -11.45 -9.46
CA ASP A 30 2.51 -12.25 -8.26
C ASP A 30 1.30 -13.12 -7.93
N PHE A 31 1.30 -14.35 -8.45
CA PHE A 31 0.24 -15.32 -8.17
C PHE A 31 0.07 -15.64 -6.68
N ASN A 32 1.10 -15.42 -5.83
CA ASN A 32 0.93 -15.59 -4.38
C ASN A 32 -0.10 -14.59 -3.84
N CYS A 33 0.16 -13.29 -4.00
CA CYS A 33 -0.78 -12.26 -3.56
C CYS A 33 -2.11 -12.31 -4.32
N LEU A 34 -2.08 -12.54 -5.64
CA LEU A 34 -3.30 -12.55 -6.45
C LEU A 34 -4.22 -13.72 -6.12
N SER A 35 -3.70 -14.90 -5.82
CA SER A 35 -4.53 -16.03 -5.38
C SER A 35 -5.20 -15.75 -4.03
N VAL A 36 -4.49 -15.12 -3.08
CA VAL A 36 -5.08 -14.69 -1.80
C VAL A 36 -6.18 -13.66 -2.03
N MET A 37 -5.93 -12.65 -2.85
CA MET A 37 -6.91 -11.62 -3.18
C MET A 37 -8.15 -12.21 -3.87
N GLN A 38 -7.96 -13.09 -4.85
CA GLN A 38 -9.06 -13.73 -5.57
C GLN A 38 -9.92 -14.54 -4.59
N TYR A 39 -9.31 -15.33 -3.71
CA TYR A 39 -10.06 -16.09 -2.71
C TYR A 39 -10.85 -15.17 -1.77
N ALA A 40 -10.24 -14.09 -1.29
CA ALA A 40 -10.90 -13.11 -0.42
C ALA A 40 -12.12 -12.46 -1.09
N VAL A 41 -11.96 -12.04 -2.35
CA VAL A 41 -13.01 -11.32 -3.08
C VAL A 41 -14.08 -12.28 -3.61
N ASP A 42 -13.68 -13.37 -4.27
CA ASP A 42 -14.61 -14.22 -5.01
C ASP A 42 -15.25 -15.29 -4.13
N VAL A 43 -14.53 -15.82 -3.14
CA VAL A 43 -15.01 -16.90 -2.27
C VAL A 43 -15.51 -16.37 -0.93
N LEU A 44 -14.68 -15.61 -0.21
CA LEU A 44 -15.04 -15.07 1.11
C LEU A 44 -15.96 -13.84 1.04
N LYS A 45 -16.13 -13.26 -0.16
CA LYS A 45 -16.94 -12.05 -0.39
C LYS A 45 -16.56 -10.90 0.55
N THR A 46 -15.27 -10.74 0.79
CA THR A 46 -14.73 -9.66 1.63
C THR A 46 -15.13 -8.29 1.06
N ARG A 47 -15.69 -7.43 1.91
CA ARG A 47 -16.15 -6.07 1.53
C ARG A 47 -15.04 -5.01 1.58
N HIS A 48 -13.98 -5.25 2.34
CA HIS A 48 -12.89 -4.29 2.54
C HIS A 48 -11.54 -4.95 2.27
N LEU A 49 -10.82 -4.44 1.28
CA LEU A 49 -9.41 -4.77 1.07
C LEU A 49 -8.56 -3.62 1.61
N ILE A 50 -7.56 -3.92 2.43
CA ILE A 50 -6.71 -2.90 3.05
C ILE A 50 -5.27 -3.20 2.68
N VAL A 51 -4.64 -2.28 1.95
CA VAL A 51 -3.18 -2.24 1.83
C VAL A 51 -2.67 -1.45 3.03
N CYS A 52 -2.05 -2.15 3.98
CA CYS A 52 -1.48 -1.52 5.17
C CYS A 52 0.05 -1.55 5.11
N GLY A 53 0.66 -0.38 4.93
CA GLY A 53 2.09 -0.19 5.14
C GLY A 53 2.41 0.18 6.59
N HIS A 54 3.69 0.46 6.87
CA HIS A 54 4.10 0.98 8.16
C HIS A 54 5.34 1.86 8.05
N TYR A 55 5.44 2.87 8.92
CA TYR A 55 6.67 3.66 9.05
C TYR A 55 7.81 2.79 9.58
N GLY A 56 9.04 3.15 9.22
CA GLY A 56 10.21 2.36 9.60
C GLY A 56 10.33 1.01 8.86
N CYS A 57 9.74 0.88 7.66
CA CYS A 57 9.81 -0.35 6.87
C CYS A 57 11.21 -0.59 6.30
N GLY A 58 11.88 -1.67 6.73
CA GLY A 58 13.23 -2.01 6.30
C GLY A 58 13.35 -2.29 4.79
N GLY A 59 12.34 -2.92 4.17
CA GLY A 59 12.33 -3.14 2.72
C GLY A 59 12.24 -1.82 1.94
N VAL A 60 11.40 -0.89 2.40
CA VAL A 60 11.32 0.46 1.81
C VAL A 60 12.63 1.23 2.01
N ARG A 61 13.29 1.09 3.16
CA ARG A 61 14.59 1.71 3.42
C ARG A 61 15.68 1.20 2.48
N ALA A 62 15.76 -0.13 2.34
CA ALA A 62 16.72 -0.75 1.44
C ALA A 62 16.49 -0.31 -0.02
N ALA A 63 15.23 -0.17 -0.45
CA ALA A 63 14.90 0.39 -1.75
C ALA A 63 15.26 1.89 -1.88
N LEU A 64 15.06 2.69 -0.82
CA LEU A 64 15.42 4.12 -0.82
C LEU A 64 16.94 4.32 -0.93
N GLU A 65 17.72 3.52 -0.18
CA GLU A 65 19.18 3.63 -0.07
C GLU A 65 19.93 2.80 -1.12
N ASP A 66 19.22 2.11 -2.02
CA ASP A 66 19.79 1.25 -3.07
C ASP A 66 20.74 0.17 -2.53
N GLN A 67 20.37 -0.43 -1.39
CA GLN A 67 21.18 -1.47 -0.75
C GLN A 67 21.21 -2.74 -1.60
N GLN A 68 22.38 -3.37 -1.68
CA GLN A 68 22.56 -4.68 -2.33
C GLN A 68 22.40 -5.78 -1.28
N LEU A 69 21.24 -6.45 -1.27
CA LEU A 69 20.87 -7.50 -0.32
C LEU A 69 20.65 -8.85 -1.00
N GLY A 70 20.90 -8.95 -2.30
CA GLY A 70 20.88 -10.20 -3.07
C GLY A 70 19.52 -10.46 -3.72
N LEU A 71 18.93 -11.64 -3.51
CA LEU A 71 17.70 -12.03 -4.21
C LEU A 71 16.55 -11.05 -3.97
N ILE A 72 16.44 -10.49 -2.76
CA ILE A 72 15.39 -9.56 -2.35
C ILE A 72 15.42 -8.27 -3.18
N ASP A 73 16.56 -7.90 -3.78
CA ASP A 73 16.71 -6.67 -4.57
C ASP A 73 15.76 -6.69 -5.78
N ASN A 74 15.54 -7.86 -6.38
CA ASN A 74 14.58 -8.05 -7.47
C ASN A 74 13.14 -7.74 -7.03
N TRP A 75 12.79 -8.09 -5.79
CA TRP A 75 11.48 -7.78 -5.21
C TRP A 75 11.36 -6.30 -4.86
N LEU A 76 12.44 -5.71 -4.31
CA LEU A 76 12.48 -4.30 -3.92
C LEU A 76 12.52 -3.36 -5.13
N ARG A 77 12.82 -3.86 -6.33
CA ARG A 77 12.71 -3.09 -7.59
C ARG A 77 11.33 -2.44 -7.76
N HIS A 78 10.26 -3.13 -7.35
CA HIS A 78 8.91 -2.56 -7.39
C HIS A 78 8.74 -1.30 -6.53
N ILE A 79 9.49 -1.19 -5.42
CA ILE A 79 9.49 0.00 -4.56
C ILE A 79 10.43 1.05 -5.13
N GLN A 80 11.56 0.63 -5.73
CA GLN A 80 12.45 1.54 -6.45
C GLN A 80 11.74 2.22 -7.62
N ASP A 81 10.84 1.53 -8.33
CA ASP A 81 10.03 2.13 -9.39
C ASP A 81 9.13 3.25 -8.83
N VAL A 82 8.54 3.05 -7.64
CA VAL A 82 7.78 4.11 -6.93
C VAL A 82 8.69 5.27 -6.52
N ARG A 83 9.88 4.96 -5.96
CA ARG A 83 10.89 5.97 -5.60
C ARG A 83 11.28 6.81 -6.81
N ASP A 84 11.60 6.16 -7.93
CA ASP A 84 12.09 6.80 -9.15
C ASP A 84 10.98 7.67 -9.78
N HIS A 85 9.73 7.20 -9.77
CA HIS A 85 8.57 7.98 -10.22
C HIS A 85 8.36 9.27 -9.41
N HIS A 86 8.70 9.25 -8.12
CA HIS A 86 8.55 10.38 -7.19
C HIS A 86 9.87 11.05 -6.80
N ALA A 87 10.94 10.85 -7.58
CA ALA A 87 12.29 11.30 -7.23
C ALA A 87 12.38 12.80 -6.94
N GLY A 88 11.66 13.64 -7.69
CA GLY A 88 11.62 15.09 -7.47
C GLY A 88 11.06 15.49 -6.10
N LEU A 89 9.97 14.84 -5.65
CA LEU A 89 9.41 15.06 -4.32
C LEU A 89 10.37 14.60 -3.24
N LEU A 90 10.92 13.40 -3.36
CA LEU A 90 11.85 12.84 -2.37
C LEU A 90 13.14 13.65 -2.25
N ALA A 91 13.66 14.18 -3.35
CA ALA A 91 14.84 15.04 -3.35
C ALA A 91 14.61 16.35 -2.58
N ALA A 92 13.39 16.91 -2.65
CA ALA A 92 13.04 18.16 -1.98
C ALA A 92 12.84 18.03 -0.45
N LEU A 93 12.75 16.80 0.07
CA LEU A 93 12.55 16.56 1.51
C LEU A 93 13.83 16.81 2.32
N PRO A 94 13.71 17.31 3.57
CA PRO A 94 14.83 17.87 4.32
C PRO A 94 15.83 16.84 4.86
N ASN A 95 15.40 15.59 5.07
CA ASN A 95 16.23 14.55 5.66
C ASN A 95 15.76 13.14 5.25
N ASP A 96 16.60 12.14 5.53
CA ASP A 96 16.35 10.75 5.12
C ASP A 96 15.16 10.11 5.84
N THR A 97 14.85 10.55 7.07
CA THR A 97 13.65 10.05 7.78
C THR A 97 12.39 10.53 7.08
N ALA A 98 12.34 11.80 6.67
CA ALA A 98 11.22 12.34 5.90
C ALA A 98 11.08 11.63 4.54
N ARG A 99 12.19 11.37 3.83
CA ARG A 99 12.18 10.59 2.58
C ARG A 99 11.67 9.17 2.77
N TRP A 100 12.11 8.52 3.84
CA TRP A 100 11.71 7.16 4.18
C TRP A 100 10.23 7.06 4.52
N ASP A 101 9.74 7.95 5.39
CA ASP A 101 8.34 7.98 5.79
C ASP A 101 7.43 8.35 4.60
N CYS A 102 7.85 9.31 3.76
CA CYS A 102 7.16 9.67 2.53
C CYS A 102 7.08 8.50 1.55
N LEU A 103 8.19 7.79 1.31
CA LEU A 103 8.20 6.63 0.42
C LEU A 103 7.35 5.47 0.95
N CYS A 104 7.26 5.29 2.27
CA CYS A 104 6.36 4.30 2.86
C CYS A 104 4.89 4.60 2.50
N GLU A 105 4.48 5.87 2.59
CA GLU A 105 3.11 6.30 2.23
C GLU A 105 2.86 6.22 0.71
N LEU A 106 3.82 6.67 -0.11
CA LEU A 106 3.75 6.55 -1.57
C LEU A 106 3.62 5.10 -2.03
N ASN A 107 4.37 4.18 -1.40
CA ASN A 107 4.29 2.76 -1.70
C ASN A 107 2.87 2.23 -1.44
N VAL A 108 2.24 2.57 -0.30
CA VAL A 108 0.87 2.15 -0.01
C VAL A 108 -0.10 2.62 -1.11
N ILE A 109 -0.03 3.89 -1.51
CA ILE A 109 -0.88 4.45 -2.57
C ILE A 109 -0.64 3.72 -3.90
N ALA A 110 0.62 3.45 -4.26
CA ALA A 110 0.96 2.70 -5.46
C ALA A 110 0.40 1.26 -5.42
N GLN A 111 0.47 0.59 -4.28
CA GLN A 111 -0.08 -0.77 -4.15
C GLN A 111 -1.62 -0.78 -4.15
N VAL A 112 -2.29 0.25 -3.61
CA VAL A 112 -3.74 0.43 -3.78
C VAL A 112 -4.08 0.55 -5.25
N ARG A 113 -3.33 1.36 -6.01
CA ARG A 113 -3.49 1.47 -7.46
C ARG A 113 -3.33 0.12 -8.16
N ASN A 114 -2.35 -0.70 -7.74
CA ASN A 114 -2.16 -2.04 -8.31
C ASN A 114 -3.35 -2.96 -8.01
N VAL A 115 -3.85 -2.94 -6.77
CA VAL A 115 -5.03 -3.73 -6.35
C VAL A 115 -6.26 -3.39 -7.18
N VAL A 116 -6.61 -2.11 -7.31
CA VAL A 116 -7.81 -1.68 -8.07
C VAL A 116 -7.69 -1.93 -9.57
N ASN A 117 -6.47 -2.09 -10.08
CA ASN A 117 -6.20 -2.43 -11.48
C ASN A 117 -6.10 -3.95 -11.74
N THR A 118 -6.29 -4.79 -10.72
CA THR A 118 -6.41 -6.23 -10.95
C THR A 118 -7.72 -6.57 -11.67
N THR A 119 -7.71 -7.66 -12.44
CA THR A 119 -8.93 -8.24 -13.00
C THR A 119 -9.91 -8.62 -11.90
N ILE A 120 -9.41 -9.17 -10.78
CA ILE A 120 -10.20 -9.58 -9.61
C ILE A 120 -11.12 -8.46 -9.10
N VAL A 121 -10.58 -7.28 -8.80
CA VAL A 121 -11.36 -6.15 -8.26
C VAL A 121 -12.23 -5.51 -9.34
N THR A 122 -11.72 -5.40 -10.57
CA THR A 122 -12.48 -4.85 -11.70
C THR A 122 -13.72 -5.69 -12.02
N ASP A 123 -13.55 -7.01 -12.05
CA ASP A 123 -14.61 -7.98 -12.29
C ASP A 123 -15.60 -8.05 -11.12
N ALA A 124 -15.15 -7.77 -9.90
CA ALA A 124 -16.02 -7.63 -8.74
C ALA A 124 -16.95 -6.43 -8.87
N TRP A 125 -16.42 -5.28 -9.26
CA TRP A 125 -17.24 -4.10 -9.50
C TRP A 125 -18.14 -4.24 -10.71
N SER A 126 -17.67 -4.84 -11.81
CA SER A 126 -18.48 -5.01 -13.02
C SER A 126 -19.71 -5.90 -12.81
N ARG A 127 -19.62 -6.89 -11.91
CA ARG A 127 -20.75 -7.74 -11.50
C ARG A 127 -21.56 -7.20 -10.32
N GLY A 128 -21.31 -5.96 -9.89
CA GLY A 128 -22.05 -5.28 -8.81
C GLY A 128 -21.71 -5.74 -7.39
N GLN A 129 -20.57 -6.42 -7.18
CA GLN A 129 -20.12 -6.79 -5.84
C GLN A 129 -19.51 -5.56 -5.13
N GLU A 130 -20.00 -5.25 -3.94
CA GLU A 130 -19.48 -4.18 -3.09
C GLU A 130 -18.12 -4.58 -2.49
N VAL A 131 -17.06 -3.92 -2.96
CA VAL A 131 -15.70 -4.05 -2.41
C VAL A 131 -15.07 -2.66 -2.38
N VAL A 132 -14.52 -2.25 -1.25
CA VAL A 132 -13.78 -0.99 -1.10
C VAL A 132 -12.32 -1.30 -0.81
N VAL A 133 -11.41 -0.67 -1.55
CA VAL A 133 -9.97 -0.80 -1.37
C VAL A 133 -9.45 0.42 -0.61
N HIS A 134 -8.72 0.19 0.47
CA HIS A 134 -8.19 1.22 1.38
C HIS A 134 -6.66 1.18 1.41
N GLY A 135 -6.04 2.34 1.66
CA GLY A 135 -4.60 2.46 1.89
C GLY A 135 -4.32 3.07 3.24
N TRP A 136 -3.73 2.31 4.15
CA TRP A 136 -3.42 2.74 5.51
C TRP A 136 -1.92 2.65 5.80
N ILE A 137 -1.44 3.48 6.73
CA ILE A 137 -0.08 3.44 7.25
C ILE A 137 -0.10 3.30 8.77
N TYR A 138 0.67 2.36 9.30
CA TYR A 138 0.77 2.10 10.74
C TYR A 138 2.06 2.69 11.34
N GLY A 139 1.92 3.43 12.42
CA GLY A 139 3.03 3.95 13.21
C GLY A 139 3.53 2.94 14.23
N LEU A 140 4.74 2.41 14.03
CA LEU A 140 5.36 1.49 14.99
C LEU A 140 5.74 2.16 16.32
N LYS A 141 5.92 3.49 16.32
CA LYS A 141 6.36 4.26 17.50
C LYS A 141 5.21 4.62 18.43
N ASP A 142 4.05 4.93 17.87
CA ASP A 142 2.87 5.44 18.58
C ASP A 142 1.68 4.47 18.56
N GLY A 143 1.79 3.38 17.79
CA GLY A 143 0.76 2.38 17.65
C GLY A 143 -0.47 2.85 16.88
N ARG A 144 -0.39 4.00 16.18
CA ARG A 144 -1.55 4.63 15.53
C ARG A 144 -1.67 4.20 14.09
N LEU A 145 -2.89 3.92 13.68
CA LEU A 145 -3.25 3.70 12.28
C LEU A 145 -3.71 5.03 11.67
N LYS A 146 -3.19 5.34 10.48
CA LYS A 146 -3.53 6.55 9.74
C LYS A 146 -4.08 6.17 8.36
N ASP A 147 -5.23 6.72 8.03
CA ASP A 147 -5.79 6.64 6.68
C ASP A 147 -5.02 7.58 5.74
N LEU A 148 -4.68 7.09 4.54
CA LEU A 148 -4.06 7.90 3.48
C LEU A 148 -5.09 8.50 2.52
N GLU A 149 -6.39 8.35 2.82
CA GLU A 149 -7.50 8.96 2.08
C GLU A 149 -7.52 8.54 0.61
N VAL A 150 -7.18 7.26 0.35
CA VAL A 150 -7.11 6.65 -0.99
C VAL A 150 -8.15 5.53 -1.16
N ALA A 151 -9.32 5.69 -0.54
CA ALA A 151 -10.40 4.72 -0.68
C ALA A 151 -10.95 4.70 -2.11
N VAL A 152 -11.11 3.50 -2.70
CA VAL A 152 -11.69 3.31 -4.04
C VAL A 152 -12.79 2.26 -3.96
N ALA A 153 -14.01 2.62 -4.39
CA ALA A 153 -15.19 1.76 -4.32
C ALA A 153 -15.74 1.34 -5.69
N GLY A 154 -15.18 1.83 -6.79
CA GLY A 154 -15.66 1.49 -8.14
C GLY A 154 -14.73 1.84 -9.29
N VAL A 155 -15.07 1.35 -10.48
CA VAL A 155 -14.27 1.51 -11.71
C VAL A 155 -14.07 2.98 -12.07
N ALA A 156 -15.11 3.81 -11.92
CA ALA A 156 -15.06 5.24 -12.25
C ALA A 156 -14.11 6.05 -11.35
N GLU A 157 -13.78 5.54 -10.16
CA GLU A 157 -12.98 6.25 -9.16
C GLU A 157 -11.49 5.92 -9.24
N LYS A 158 -11.10 4.83 -9.94
CA LYS A 158 -9.74 4.26 -9.92
C LYS A 158 -8.63 5.28 -10.14
N GLU A 159 -8.73 6.02 -11.24
CA GLU A 159 -7.68 6.96 -11.64
C GLU A 159 -7.72 8.22 -10.78
N GLY A 160 -8.92 8.75 -10.53
CA GLY A 160 -9.11 9.98 -9.77
C GLY A 160 -8.66 9.87 -8.33
N ALA A 161 -9.05 8.80 -7.62
CA ALA A 161 -8.75 8.62 -6.20
C ALA A 161 -7.25 8.43 -5.94
N CYS A 162 -6.58 7.58 -6.73
CA CYS A 162 -5.13 7.35 -6.56
C CYS A 162 -4.32 8.60 -6.90
N ALA A 163 -4.69 9.33 -7.96
CA ALA A 163 -4.02 10.58 -8.33
C ALA A 163 -4.25 11.69 -7.29
N ALA A 164 -5.48 11.82 -6.79
CA ALA A 164 -5.81 12.79 -5.75
C ALA A 164 -5.04 12.52 -4.46
N ALA A 165 -4.98 11.25 -4.01
CA ALA A 165 -4.22 10.87 -2.82
C ALA A 165 -2.72 11.15 -2.97
N ALA A 166 -2.13 10.84 -4.13
CA ALA A 166 -0.73 11.13 -4.41
C ALA A 166 -0.45 12.65 -4.41
N SER A 167 -1.35 13.47 -4.96
CA SER A 167 -1.25 14.94 -4.97
C SER A 167 -1.42 15.55 -3.57
N ALA A 168 -2.40 15.06 -2.80
CA ALA A 168 -2.60 15.46 -1.41
C ALA A 168 -1.38 15.12 -0.54
N LEU A 169 -0.81 13.94 -0.75
CA LEU A 169 0.42 13.49 -0.11
C LEU A 169 1.60 14.41 -0.47
N GLN A 170 1.79 14.71 -1.75
CA GLN A 170 2.82 15.64 -2.21
C GLN A 170 2.65 17.02 -1.56
N THR A 171 1.43 17.53 -1.48
CA THR A 171 1.11 18.80 -0.83
C THR A 171 1.46 18.76 0.67
N ARG A 172 1.12 17.67 1.37
CA ARG A 172 1.41 17.50 2.80
C ARG A 172 2.92 17.53 3.06
N TRP A 173 3.69 16.82 2.25
CA TRP A 173 5.15 16.73 2.37
C TRP A 173 5.89 17.98 1.88
N SER A 174 5.25 18.83 1.07
CA SER A 174 5.85 20.09 0.58
C SER A 174 5.66 21.27 1.54
N LYS A 175 4.79 21.16 2.55
CA LYS A 175 4.60 22.22 3.55
C LYS A 175 5.77 22.19 4.54
N PRO A 176 6.39 23.34 4.89
CA PRO A 176 7.31 23.42 6.01
C PRO A 176 6.56 22.97 7.28
N GLY A 177 7.11 21.97 7.96
CA GLY A 177 6.63 21.50 9.26
C GLY A 177 7.00 22.45 10.40
#